data_AF-A0A1Y0N766-F1
#
_entry.id   AF-A0A1Y0N766-F1
#
_cell.length_a   1.000
_cell.length_b   1.000
_cell.length_c   1.000
_cell.angle_alpha   90.00
_cell.angle_beta   90.00
_cell.angle_gamma   90.00
#
_symmetry.space_group_name_H-M   'P 1'
#
loop_
_entity.id
_entity.type
_entity.pdbx_description
1 polymer ?
#
loop_
_entity_poly.entity_id
_entity_poly.type
_entity_poly.pdbx_seq_one_letter_code
_entity_poly.pdbx_strand_id
1 'polypeptide(L)'
;MHLANRLVVVPYEHLTLHSERTLKALYEALGEPWFEHAFKALSFDAPERDAAVGMPGLHTVGQQMRAPRKVPGIPPDLFNKFAPAQFWKAPNQNPQGVQVL
;
A
#
# COMPACT_ATOMS: atom_id res chain seq x y z
N MET A 1 -17.11 18.45 -10.95
CA MET A 1 -17.15 17.36 -9.95
C MET A 1 -15.71 17.12 -9.51
N HIS A 2 -15.30 17.60 -8.33
CA HIS A 2 -13.92 17.40 -7.84
C HIS A 2 -13.82 16.02 -7.20
N LEU A 3 -13.12 15.09 -7.84
CA LEU A 3 -12.94 13.71 -7.34
C LEU A 3 -11.74 13.57 -6.40
N ALA A 4 -10.86 14.57 -6.34
CA ALA A 4 -9.64 14.50 -5.54
C ALA A 4 -9.89 14.40 -4.03
N ASN A 5 -10.97 15.00 -3.53
CA ASN A 5 -11.38 14.86 -2.12
C ASN A 5 -12.04 13.49 -1.81
N ARG A 6 -12.17 12.61 -2.81
CA ARG A 6 -12.66 11.23 -2.67
C ARG A 6 -11.57 10.19 -2.94
N LEU A 7 -10.31 10.63 -3.00
CA LEU A 7 -9.16 9.79 -3.24
C LEU A 7 -8.10 10.05 -2.17
N VAL A 8 -7.67 8.99 -1.50
CA VAL A 8 -6.50 8.99 -0.63
C VAL A 8 -5.47 8.05 -1.28
N VAL A 9 -4.26 8.55 -1.48
CA VAL A 9 -3.14 7.74 -1.97
C VAL A 9 -2.28 7.34 -0.78
N VAL A 10 -2.06 6.04 -0.63
CA VAL A 10 -1.16 5.48 0.39
C VAL A 10 0.07 4.91 -0.31
N PRO A 11 1.24 5.57 -0.24
CA PRO A 11 2.49 5.00 -0.73
C PRO A 11 2.77 3.67 -0.03
N TYR A 12 3.03 2.65 -0.82
CA TYR A 12 3.31 1.30 -0.31
C TYR A 12 4.48 1.30 0.69
N GLU A 13 5.49 2.14 0.47
CA GLU A 13 6.65 2.27 1.34
C GLU A 13 6.26 2.85 2.70
N HIS A 14 5.33 3.81 2.75
CA HIS A 14 4.87 4.38 4.02
C HIS A 14 4.12 3.32 4.81
N LEU A 15 3.21 2.58 4.17
CA LEU A 15 2.46 1.51 4.81
C LEU A 15 3.39 0.40 5.33
N THR A 16 4.44 0.04 4.59
CA THR A 16 5.33 -1.07 4.96
C THR A 16 6.45 -0.72 5.93
N LEU A 17 6.86 0.55 5.98
CA LEU A 17 7.94 1.03 6.87
C LEU A 17 7.40 1.74 8.12
N HIS A 18 6.21 2.35 8.03
CA HIS A 18 5.64 3.23 9.04
C HIS A 18 4.15 2.93 9.28
N SER A 19 3.80 1.64 9.32
CA SER A 19 2.42 1.13 9.28
C SER A 19 1.46 1.81 10.25
N GLU A 20 1.82 1.94 11.53
CA GLU A 20 0.96 2.56 12.54
C GLU A 20 0.68 4.02 12.23
N ARG A 21 1.71 4.78 11.87
CA ARG A 21 1.59 6.20 11.50
C ARG A 21 0.72 6.35 10.25
N THR A 22 0.96 5.53 9.23
CA THR A 22 0.20 5.57 7.99
C THR A 22 -1.26 5.20 8.20
N LEU A 23 -1.56 4.16 9.00
CA LEU A 23 -2.94 3.82 9.32
C LEU A 23 -3.61 4.92 10.13
N LYS A 24 -2.97 5.50 11.16
CA LYS A 24 -3.57 6.62 11.91
C LYS A 24 -3.97 7.79 11.00
N ALA A 25 -3.10 8.17 10.07
CA ALA A 25 -3.40 9.20 9.08
C ALA A 25 -4.55 8.80 8.13
N LEU A 26 -4.68 7.51 7.81
CA LEU A 26 -5.79 7.00 7.00
C LEU A 26 -7.12 7.03 7.78
N TYR A 27 -7.15 6.64 9.04
CA TYR A 27 -8.34 6.76 9.89
C TYR A 27 -8.79 8.22 10.00
N GLU A 28 -7.85 9.15 10.21
CA GLU A 28 -8.13 10.58 10.23
C GLU A 28 -8.70 11.07 8.88
N ALA A 29 -8.11 10.65 7.76
CA ALA A 29 -8.60 10.99 6.42
C ALA A 29 -10.01 10.46 6.12
N LEU A 30 -10.34 9.28 6.65
CA LEU A 30 -11.66 8.65 6.49
C LEU A 30 -12.70 9.14 7.51
N GLY A 31 -12.27 9.80 8.59
CA GLY A 31 -13.14 10.18 9.70
C GLY A 31 -13.61 8.98 10.54
N GLU A 32 -12.85 7.89 10.54
CA GLU A 32 -13.20 6.62 11.21
C GLU A 32 -12.50 6.51 12.58
N PRO A 33 -13.11 5.82 13.56
CA PRO A 33 -12.51 5.62 14.87
C PRO A 33 -11.35 4.63 14.80
N TRP A 34 -10.27 4.91 15.54
CA TRP A 34 -9.09 4.03 15.58
C TRP A 34 -9.44 2.62 16.07
N PHE A 35 -8.98 1.61 15.33
CA PHE A 35 -8.95 0.21 15.76
C PHE A 35 -7.51 -0.16 16.12
N GLU A 36 -7.32 -0.89 17.22
CA GLU A 36 -5.99 -1.33 17.66
C GLU A 36 -5.45 -2.46 16.77
N HIS A 37 -4.48 -2.10 15.92
CA HIS A 37 -3.87 -3.03 14.95
C HIS A 37 -2.63 -3.73 15.52
N ALA A 38 -2.48 -5.02 15.19
CA ALA A 38 -1.26 -5.77 15.49
C ALA A 38 -0.26 -5.68 14.32
N PHE A 39 0.83 -4.94 14.49
CA PHE A 39 1.83 -4.73 13.41
C PHE A 39 2.96 -5.77 13.35
N LYS A 40 3.15 -6.56 14.42
CA LYS A 40 4.30 -7.48 14.59
C LYS A 40 3.93 -8.97 14.57
N ALA A 41 2.64 -9.28 14.54
CA ALA A 41 2.10 -10.64 14.63
C ALA A 41 0.94 -10.81 13.65
N LEU A 42 1.21 -10.60 12.37
CA LEU A 42 0.22 -10.81 11.32
C LEU A 42 -0.06 -12.31 11.18
N SER A 43 -1.34 -12.68 11.10
CA SER A 43 -1.75 -14.04 10.83
C SER A 43 -2.92 -14.00 9.87
N PHE A 44 -2.72 -14.58 8.70
CA PHE A 44 -3.76 -14.76 7.71
C PHE A 44 -3.43 -15.98 6.86
N ASP A 45 -4.42 -16.84 6.70
CA ASP A 45 -4.44 -17.94 5.75
C ASP A 45 -5.81 -17.99 5.05
N ALA A 46 -5.89 -18.69 3.92
CA ALA A 46 -7.15 -18.92 3.22
C ALA A 46 -7.17 -20.31 2.58
N PRO A 47 -7.17 -21.39 3.38
CA PRO A 47 -7.00 -22.76 2.89
C PRO A 47 -8.08 -23.20 1.90
N GLU A 48 -9.32 -22.69 2.03
CA GLU A 48 -10.40 -22.99 1.08
C GLU A 48 -10.12 -22.43 -0.32
N ARG A 49 -9.52 -21.23 -0.39
CA ARG A 49 -9.13 -20.59 -1.67
C ARG A 49 -7.93 -21.29 -2.30
N ASP A 50 -7.00 -21.73 -1.47
CA ASP A 50 -5.83 -22.52 -1.88
C ASP A 50 -6.25 -23.89 -2.45
N ALA A 51 -7.21 -24.54 -1.80
CA ALA A 51 -7.75 -25.83 -2.22
C ALA A 51 -8.41 -25.75 -3.60
N ALA A 52 -9.14 -24.67 -3.89
CA ALA A 52 -9.81 -24.46 -5.17
C ALA A 52 -8.85 -24.45 -6.38
N VAL A 53 -7.58 -24.09 -6.16
CA VAL A 53 -6.54 -24.05 -7.20
C VAL A 53 -5.44 -25.11 -7.02
N GLY A 54 -5.57 -25.99 -6.01
CA GLY A 54 -4.59 -27.02 -5.72
C GLY A 54 -3.22 -26.47 -5.28
N MET A 55 -3.18 -25.30 -4.64
CA MET A 55 -1.94 -24.65 -4.19
C MET A 55 -1.97 -24.34 -2.68
N PRO A 56 -1.76 -25.34 -1.80
CA PRO A 56 -1.75 -25.14 -0.36
C PRO A 56 -0.75 -24.07 0.09
N GLY A 57 -1.22 -23.11 0.90
CA GLY A 57 -0.40 -22.04 1.48
C GLY A 57 -0.18 -20.83 0.56
N LEU A 58 -0.80 -20.79 -0.63
CA LEU A 58 -0.65 -19.67 -1.57
C LEU A 58 -1.12 -18.34 -0.97
N HIS A 59 -2.15 -18.36 -0.13
CA HIS A 59 -2.67 -17.16 0.54
C HIS A 59 -2.15 -16.99 1.98
N THR A 60 -1.13 -17.73 2.41
CA THR A 60 -0.52 -17.56 3.73
C THR A 60 0.33 -16.29 3.80
N VAL A 61 0.05 -15.41 4.75
CA VAL A 61 0.82 -14.18 4.99
C VAL A 61 1.89 -14.40 6.05
N GLY A 62 3.08 -13.83 5.84
CA GLY A 62 4.17 -13.86 6.82
C GLY A 62 3.88 -12.99 8.05
N GLN A 63 4.45 -13.35 9.20
CA GLN A 63 4.12 -12.72 10.49
C GLN A 63 4.51 -11.24 10.65
N GLN A 64 5.41 -10.74 9.80
CA GLN A 64 5.95 -9.39 9.90
C GLN A 64 5.92 -8.70 8.56
N MET A 65 5.46 -7.44 8.59
CA MET A 65 5.59 -6.55 7.45
C MET A 65 7.08 -6.19 7.26
N ARG A 66 7.57 -6.26 6.02
CA ARG A 66 8.96 -5.97 5.67
C ARG A 66 9.02 -4.98 4.53
N ALA A 67 10.03 -4.13 4.55
CA ALA A 67 10.35 -3.26 3.44
C ALA A 67 10.53 -4.08 2.14
N PRO A 68 9.96 -3.65 1.01
CA PRO A 68 10.15 -4.36 -0.25
C PRO A 68 11.62 -4.28 -0.68
N ARG A 69 12.20 -5.42 -1.08
CA ARG A 69 13.44 -5.41 -1.86
C ARG A 69 13.08 -5.02 -3.30
N LYS A 70 13.28 -3.75 -3.64
CA LYS A 70 13.02 -3.25 -4.99
C LYS A 70 14.16 -3.62 -5.93
N VAL A 71 14.06 -4.77 -6.56
CA VAL A 71 14.77 -5.01 -7.82
C VAL A 71 13.68 -5.13 -8.88
N PRO A 72 13.52 -4.13 -9.75
CA PRO A 72 12.57 -4.24 -10.86
C PRO A 72 12.92 -5.47 -11.69
N GLY A 73 11.92 -6.32 -11.97
CA GLY A 73 12.07 -7.44 -12.92
C GLY A 73 12.07 -6.99 -14.38
N ILE A 74 12.03 -5.68 -14.62
CA ILE A 74 11.98 -5.05 -15.95
C ILE A 74 13.26 -4.24 -16.21
N PRO A 75 13.61 -4.01 -17.49
CA PRO A 75 14.75 -3.18 -17.86
C PRO A 75 14.72 -1.78 -17.21
N PRO A 76 15.87 -1.24 -16.75
CA PRO A 76 15.92 0.06 -16.09
C PRO A 76 15.43 1.24 -16.93
N ASP A 77 15.63 1.20 -18.25
CA ASP A 77 15.16 2.21 -19.19
C ASP A 77 13.63 2.28 -19.22
N LEU A 78 12.96 1.12 -19.24
CA LEU A 78 11.50 1.03 -19.18
C LEU A 78 10.98 1.55 -17.84
N PHE A 79 11.64 1.18 -16.74
CA PHE A 79 11.28 1.68 -15.42
C PHE A 79 11.41 3.21 -15.34
N ASN A 80 12.56 3.75 -15.76
CA ASN A 80 12.86 5.18 -15.71
C ASN A 80 11.95 6.01 -16.61
N LYS A 81 11.49 5.44 -17.74
CA LYS A 81 10.52 6.10 -18.62
C LYS A 81 9.20 6.43 -17.92
N PHE A 82 8.73 5.56 -17.03
CA PHE A 82 7.42 5.70 -16.38
C PHE A 82 7.48 6.12 -14.91
N ALA A 83 8.64 6.08 -14.25
CA ALA A 83 8.81 6.55 -12.88
C ALA A 83 8.29 8.00 -12.66
N PRO A 84 8.48 8.96 -13.58
CA PRO A 84 7.95 10.32 -13.44
C PRO A 84 6.42 10.44 -13.52
N ALA A 85 5.71 9.39 -13.95
CA ALA A 85 4.24 9.41 -14.03
C ALA A 85 3.56 9.21 -12.66
N GLN A 86 4.35 8.96 -11.60
CA GLN A 86 3.87 8.80 -10.23
C GLN A 86 3.55 10.16 -9.63
N PHE A 87 2.41 10.74 -9.98
CA PHE A 87 2.03 12.10 -9.56
C PHE A 87 2.06 12.28 -8.03
N TRP A 88 1.80 11.23 -7.25
CA TRP A 88 1.84 11.25 -5.78
C TRP A 88 3.24 11.43 -5.20
N LYS A 89 4.30 11.33 -6.01
CA LYS A 89 5.67 11.64 -5.60
C LYS A 89 6.12 13.05 -5.98
N ALA A 90 5.31 13.78 -6.74
CA ALA A 90 5.66 15.07 -7.31
C ALA A 90 4.53 16.07 -7.01
N PRO A 91 4.64 16.90 -5.96
CA PRO A 91 3.57 17.82 -5.56
C PRO A 91 3.09 18.75 -6.69
N ASN A 92 4.01 19.17 -7.57
CA ASN A 92 3.71 19.97 -8.76
C ASN A 92 2.86 19.22 -9.82
N GLN A 93 2.80 17.89 -9.75
CA GLN A 93 1.97 17.04 -10.60
C GLN A 93 0.66 16.61 -9.92
N ASN A 94 0.38 17.11 -8.70
CA ASN A 94 -0.87 16.88 -7.98
C ASN A 94 -1.70 18.20 -7.86
N PRO A 95 -2.10 18.82 -8.98
CA PRO A 95 -2.76 20.14 -8.95
C PRO A 95 -4.16 20.11 -8.31
N GLN A 96 -4.76 18.92 -8.18
CA GLN A 96 -6.07 18.75 -7.56
C GLN A 96 -5.99 18.49 -6.06
N GLY A 97 -4.77 18.45 -5.48
CA GLY A 97 -4.57 18.33 -4.04
C GLY A 97 -5.03 16.99 -3.47
N VAL A 98 -4.85 15.89 -4.20
CA VAL A 98 -5.11 14.53 -3.69
C VAL A 98 -4.29 14.33 -2.42
N GLN A 99 -4.93 13.82 -1.36
CA GLN A 99 -4.23 13.52 -0.11
C GLN A 99 -3.29 12.33 -0.31
N VAL A 100 -2.01 12.53 -0.03
CA VAL A 100 -0.98 11.48 -0.04
C VAL A 100 -0.49 11.30 1.38
N LEU A 101 -0.62 10.09 1.93
CA LEU A 101 -0.20 9.74 3.29
C LEU A 101 1.27 9.35 3.38
#